data_AF-A0A3L7JFU8-F1
#
_entry.id   AF-A0A3L7JFU8-F1
#
_cell.length_a   1.000
_cell.length_b   1.000
_cell.length_c   1.000
_cell.angle_alpha   90.00
_cell.angle_beta   90.00
_cell.angle_gamma   90.00
#
_symmetry.space_group_name_H-M   'P 1'
#
loop_
_entity.id
_entity.type
_entity.pdbx_description
1 polymer ?
#
loop_
_entity_poly.entity_id
_entity_poly.type
_entity_poly.pdbx_seq_one_letter_code
_entity_poly.pdbx_strand_id
1 'polypeptide(L)'
;MEARSARARIMHAVLFELIGLAMVVPLSAFGFGIEAGDTAVVVISLSLVATGWNYLYNLLFDQLMARWYGSIRKSVWQRVLHAILFELGLLLVTLPFVAWYLDIGIMEALIIDVAMALFYLAYAFVFNWAWDMVTLPRTSREHG
;
A
#
# COMPACT_ATOMS: atom_id res chain seq x y z
N MET A 1 18.06 -21.06 5.39
CA MET A 1 18.31 -20.08 6.48
C MET A 1 18.50 -18.65 5.97
N GLU A 2 18.65 -18.43 4.66
CA GLU A 2 18.96 -17.12 4.06
C GLU A 2 17.80 -16.13 4.00
N ALA A 3 16.54 -16.60 3.89
CA ALA A 3 15.35 -15.75 3.78
C ALA A 3 15.12 -14.80 4.99
N ARG A 4 15.74 -15.06 6.15
CA ARG A 4 15.61 -14.23 7.36
C ARG A 4 16.77 -13.26 7.60
N SER A 5 17.81 -13.28 6.75
CA SER A 5 18.96 -12.37 6.88
C SER A 5 18.55 -10.92 6.60
N ALA A 6 19.20 -9.96 7.26
CA ALA A 6 19.01 -8.54 6.97
C ALA A 6 19.26 -8.21 5.49
N ARG A 7 20.24 -8.88 4.88
CA ARG A 7 20.56 -8.75 3.45
C ARG A 7 19.40 -9.19 2.55
N ALA A 8 18.74 -10.31 2.87
CA ALA A 8 17.62 -10.81 2.10
C ALA A 8 16.41 -9.87 2.18
N ARG A 9 16.17 -9.28 3.36
CA ARG A 9 15.11 -8.28 3.56
C ARG A 9 15.34 -7.00 2.78
N ILE A 10 16.58 -6.49 2.78
CA ILE A 10 16.95 -5.32 1.98
C ILE A 10 16.82 -5.62 0.49
N MET A 11 17.34 -6.77 0.03
CA MET A 11 17.24 -7.18 -1.37
C MET A 11 15.78 -7.32 -1.82
N HIS A 12 14.93 -7.93 -1.00
CA HIS A 12 13.49 -8.04 -1.24
C HIS A 12 12.85 -6.65 -1.41
N ALA A 13 13.07 -5.76 -0.44
CA ALA A 13 12.48 -4.41 -0.47
C ALA A 13 12.95 -3.60 -1.68
N VAL A 14 14.25 -3.66 -2.02
CA VAL A 14 14.80 -2.96 -3.18
C VAL A 14 14.24 -3.51 -4.48
N LEU A 15 14.17 -4.84 -4.64
CA LEU A 15 13.61 -5.46 -5.84
C LEU A 15 12.10 -5.18 -5.98
N PHE A 16 11.37 -5.22 -4.87
CA PHE A 16 9.95 -4.87 -4.84
C PHE A 16 9.73 -3.44 -5.35
N GLU A 17 10.46 -2.47 -4.82
CA GLU A 17 10.29 -1.08 -5.24
C GLU A 17 10.74 -0.85 -6.69
N LEU A 18 11.90 -1.38 -7.09
CA LEU A 18 12.41 -1.16 -8.45
C LEU A 18 11.50 -1.78 -9.52
N ILE A 19 11.01 -3.00 -9.30
CA ILE A 19 10.13 -3.68 -10.25
C ILE A 19 8.74 -3.03 -10.24
N GLY A 20 8.22 -2.72 -9.05
CA GLY A 20 6.95 -2.00 -8.91
C GLY A 20 6.98 -0.67 -9.68
N LEU A 21 8.00 0.15 -9.47
CA LEU A 21 8.18 1.43 -10.17
C LEU A 21 8.35 1.24 -11.68
N ALA A 22 9.15 0.27 -12.12
CA ALA A 22 9.35 -0.02 -13.53
C ALA A 22 8.07 -0.43 -14.26
N MET A 23 7.08 -0.98 -13.55
CA MET A 23 5.78 -1.34 -14.10
C MET A 23 4.73 -0.24 -13.95
N VAL A 24 4.71 0.47 -12.83
CA VAL A 24 3.68 1.48 -12.55
C VAL A 24 3.82 2.70 -13.46
N VAL A 25 5.05 3.10 -13.79
CA VAL A 25 5.33 4.25 -14.65
C VAL A 25 4.80 4.08 -16.08
N PRO A 26 5.08 2.98 -16.81
CA PRO A 26 4.45 2.79 -18.11
C PRO A 26 2.95 2.55 -17.99
N LEU A 27 2.49 1.88 -16.92
CA LEU A 27 1.05 1.65 -16.72
C LEU A 27 0.28 2.96 -16.53
N SER A 28 0.82 3.92 -15.77
CA SER A 28 0.22 5.23 -15.58
C SER A 28 0.28 6.07 -16.86
N ALA A 29 1.38 6.03 -17.60
CA ALA A 29 1.53 6.72 -18.87
C ALA A 29 0.54 6.21 -19.92
N PHE A 30 0.40 4.90 -20.10
CA PHE A 30 -0.51 4.32 -21.10
C PHE A 30 -1.97 4.29 -20.63
N GLY A 31 -2.21 4.08 -19.34
CA GLY A 31 -3.55 3.94 -18.78
C GLY A 31 -4.24 5.29 -18.49
N PHE A 32 -3.46 6.29 -18.08
CA PHE A 32 -3.99 7.58 -17.60
C PHE A 32 -3.33 8.80 -18.26
N GLY A 33 -2.34 8.61 -19.14
CA GLY A 33 -1.64 9.72 -19.80
C GLY A 33 -0.72 10.51 -18.86
N ILE A 34 -0.38 9.97 -17.69
CA ILE A 34 0.44 10.68 -16.69
C ILE A 34 1.92 10.54 -17.05
N GLU A 35 2.64 11.65 -17.10
CA GLU A 35 4.08 11.63 -17.36
C GLU A 35 4.86 10.89 -16.26
N ALA A 36 6.03 10.35 -16.60
CA ALA A 36 6.84 9.57 -15.66
C ALA A 36 7.27 10.38 -14.41
N GLY A 37 7.59 11.66 -14.60
CA GLY A 37 7.93 12.57 -13.50
C GLY A 37 6.76 12.74 -12.53
N ASP A 38 5.57 13.02 -13.05
CA ASP A 38 4.37 13.21 -12.23
C ASP A 38 3.92 11.92 -11.56
N THR A 39 4.04 10.79 -12.23
CA THR A 39 3.77 9.48 -11.62
C THR A 39 4.67 9.25 -10.40
N ALA A 40 5.96 9.54 -10.52
CA ALA A 40 6.90 9.38 -9.41
C ALA A 40 6.55 10.32 -8.25
N VAL A 41 6.23 11.60 -8.53
CA VAL A 41 5.81 12.56 -7.50
C VAL A 41 4.54 12.08 -6.80
N VAL A 42 3.50 11.69 -7.55
CA VAL A 42 2.23 11.21 -6.98
C VAL A 42 2.47 9.98 -6.11
N VAL A 43 3.16 8.95 -6.61
CA VAL A 43 3.40 7.70 -5.86
C VAL A 43 4.20 7.97 -4.57
N ILE A 44 5.26 8.78 -4.64
CA ILE A 44 6.09 9.11 -3.47
C ILE A 44 5.28 9.93 -2.45
N SER A 45 4.58 10.98 -2.91
CA SER A 45 3.77 11.83 -2.05
C SER A 45 2.64 11.06 -1.38
N LEU A 46 1.92 10.21 -2.13
CA LEU A 46 0.86 9.36 -1.58
C LEU A 46 1.41 8.36 -0.56
N SER A 47 2.58 7.74 -0.81
CA SER A 47 3.22 6.82 0.14
C SER A 47 3.61 7.52 1.46
N LEU A 48 4.15 8.74 1.38
CA LEU A 48 4.48 9.54 2.55
C LEU A 48 3.24 9.96 3.34
N VAL A 49 2.21 10.45 2.64
CA VAL A 49 0.93 10.83 3.25
C VAL A 49 0.28 9.61 3.91
N ALA A 50 0.22 8.47 3.23
CA ALA A 50 -0.34 7.23 3.76
C ALA A 50 0.42 6.75 4.99
N THR A 51 1.75 6.80 4.99
CA THR A 51 2.59 6.41 6.14
C THR A 51 2.36 7.34 7.33
N GLY A 52 2.33 8.65 7.10
CA GLY A 52 2.05 9.65 8.13
C GLY A 52 0.62 9.53 8.70
N TRP A 53 -0.36 9.38 7.80
CA TRP A 53 -1.76 9.16 8.16
C TRP A 53 -1.93 7.88 8.96
N ASN A 54 -1.24 6.80 8.59
CA ASN A 54 -1.31 5.53 9.29
C ASN A 54 -0.88 5.65 10.76
N TYR A 55 0.24 6.34 10.99
CA TYR A 55 0.68 6.60 12.36
C TYR A 55 -0.32 7.47 13.13
N LEU A 56 -0.74 8.60 12.54
CA LEU A 56 -1.64 9.55 13.17
C LEU A 56 -3.00 8.94 13.50
N TYR A 57 -3.60 8.23 12.54
CA TYR A 57 -4.91 7.59 12.69
C TYR A 57 -4.89 6.52 13.77
N ASN A 58 -3.88 5.64 13.77
CA ASN A 58 -3.77 4.60 14.79
C ASN A 58 -3.65 5.21 16.20
N LEU A 59 -2.84 6.27 16.35
CA LEU A 59 -2.69 6.97 17.63
C LEU A 59 -4.03 7.57 18.10
N LEU A 60 -4.73 8.30 17.23
CA LEU A 60 -6.02 8.92 17.55
C LEU A 60 -7.08 7.88 17.91
N PHE A 61 -7.17 6.80 17.13
CA PHE A 61 -8.16 5.75 17.36
C PHE A 61 -7.90 5.01 18.67
N ASP A 62 -6.64 4.71 18.99
CA ASP A 62 -6.28 4.03 20.24
C ASP A 62 -6.57 4.92 21.46
N GLN A 63 -6.31 6.23 21.38
CA GLN A 63 -6.69 7.20 22.42
C GLN A 63 -8.21 7.26 22.60
N LEU A 64 -8.97 7.30 21.50
CA LEU A 64 -10.43 7.31 21.53
C LEU A 64 -10.98 6.03 22.16
N MET A 65 -10.45 4.86 21.76
CA MET A 65 -10.81 3.55 22.33
C MET A 65 -10.52 3.48 23.83
N ALA A 66 -9.33 3.93 24.26
CA ALA A 66 -8.97 3.96 25.67
C ALA A 66 -9.91 4.87 26.47
N ARG A 67 -10.30 6.02 25.91
CA ARG A 67 -11.19 6.99 26.58
C ARG A 67 -12.65 6.56 26.61
N TRP A 68 -13.16 5.90 25.57
CA TRP A 68 -14.58 5.59 25.41
C TRP A 68 -14.93 4.19 25.91
N TYR A 69 -14.04 3.22 25.73
CA TYR A 69 -14.28 1.81 26.06
C TYR A 69 -13.41 1.29 27.20
N GLY A 70 -12.48 2.10 27.73
CA GLY A 70 -11.58 1.70 28.82
C GLY A 70 -10.64 0.54 28.46
N SER A 71 -10.55 0.18 27.18
CA SER A 71 -9.81 -0.96 26.67
C SER A 71 -9.38 -0.72 25.24
N ILE A 72 -8.18 -1.18 24.89
CA ILE A 72 -7.60 -1.09 23.54
C ILE A 72 -7.93 -2.36 22.72
N ARG A 73 -8.64 -3.33 23.33
CA ARG A 73 -8.93 -4.63 22.70
C ARG A 73 -10.11 -4.49 21.73
N LYS A 74 -9.80 -4.38 20.43
CA LYS A 74 -10.78 -4.19 19.36
C LYS A 74 -11.60 -5.46 19.09
N SER A 75 -12.93 -5.39 19.20
CA SER A 75 -13.87 -6.41 18.71
C SER A 75 -13.84 -6.48 17.17
N VAL A 76 -14.43 -7.53 16.58
CA VAL A 76 -14.47 -7.67 15.10
C VAL A 76 -15.14 -6.46 14.46
N TRP A 77 -16.27 -6.00 15.01
CA TRP A 77 -16.97 -4.80 14.52
C TRP A 77 -16.13 -3.53 14.64
N GLN A 78 -15.39 -3.35 15.73
CA GLN A 78 -14.49 -2.19 15.90
C GLN A 78 -13.34 -2.22 14.89
N ARG A 79 -12.87 -3.40 14.48
CA ARG A 79 -11.84 -3.53 13.43
C ARG A 79 -12.37 -3.17 12.05
N VAL A 80 -13.58 -3.61 11.73
CA VAL A 80 -14.24 -3.24 10.46
C VAL A 80 -14.47 -1.74 10.40
N LEU A 81 -15.04 -1.16 11.46
CA LEU A 81 -15.26 0.29 11.55
C LEU A 81 -13.95 1.07 11.44
N HIS A 82 -12.90 0.63 12.14
CA HIS A 82 -11.57 1.20 12.05
C HIS A 82 -11.03 1.20 10.62
N ALA A 83 -11.10 0.05 9.93
CA ALA A 83 -10.61 -0.06 8.56
C ALA A 83 -11.38 0.85 7.59
N ILE A 84 -12.70 0.90 7.70
CA ILE A 84 -13.54 1.77 6.85
C ILE A 84 -13.23 3.25 7.11
N LEU A 85 -13.17 3.66 8.38
CA LEU A 85 -12.86 5.06 8.74
C LEU A 85 -11.44 5.46 8.36
N PHE A 86 -10.48 4.53 8.49
CA PHE A 86 -9.10 4.73 8.03
C PHE A 86 -9.07 5.05 6.54
N GLU A 87 -9.69 4.20 5.74
CA GLU A 87 -9.66 4.29 4.28
C GLU A 87 -10.37 5.54 3.80
N LEU A 88 -11.58 5.81 4.31
CA LEU A 88 -12.33 7.02 3.98
C LEU A 88 -11.57 8.29 4.39
N GLY A 89 -10.96 8.29 5.58
CA GLY A 89 -10.16 9.42 6.05
C GLY A 89 -8.92 9.65 5.18
N LEU A 90 -8.27 8.57 4.73
CA LEU A 90 -7.13 8.66 3.83
C LEU A 90 -7.55 9.23 2.47
N LEU A 91 -8.64 8.72 1.88
CA LEU A 91 -9.19 9.22 0.61
C LEU A 91 -9.54 10.71 0.66
N LEU A 92 -10.07 11.20 1.79
CA LEU A 92 -10.36 12.62 1.97
C LEU A 92 -9.10 13.51 1.92
N VAL A 93 -7.92 12.96 2.19
CA VAL A 93 -6.64 13.68 2.13
C VAL A 93 -5.95 13.45 0.78
N THR A 94 -5.94 12.22 0.27
CA THR A 94 -5.21 11.85 -0.95
C THR A 94 -5.90 12.33 -2.21
N LEU A 95 -7.23 12.21 -2.31
CA LEU A 95 -7.96 12.56 -3.54
C LEU A 95 -7.85 14.06 -3.90
N PRO A 96 -8.03 15.01 -2.96
CA PRO A 96 -7.86 16.42 -3.28
C PRO A 96 -6.43 16.76 -3.70
N PHE A 97 -5.43 16.10 -3.10
CA PHE A 97 -4.03 16.28 -3.47
C PHE A 97 -3.75 15.83 -4.90
N VAL A 98 -4.19 14.62 -5.28
CA VAL A 98 -3.98 14.08 -6.62
C VAL A 98 -4.74 14.89 -7.66
N ALA A 99 -6.00 15.23 -7.39
CA ALA A 99 -6.82 16.04 -8.27
C ALA A 99 -6.19 17.41 -8.53
N TRP A 100 -5.66 18.05 -7.48
CA TRP A 100 -4.97 19.33 -7.60
C TRP A 100 -3.62 19.22 -8.33
N TYR A 101 -2.82 18.19 -8.02
CA TYR A 101 -1.47 18.06 -8.59
C TYR A 101 -1.51 17.70 -10.09
N LEU A 102 -2.42 16.82 -10.50
CA LEU A 102 -2.56 16.38 -11.88
C LEU A 102 -3.55 17.25 -12.70
N ASP A 103 -4.18 18.24 -12.07
CA ASP A 103 -5.23 19.08 -12.67
C ASP A 103 -6.39 18.27 -13.28
N ILE A 104 -6.92 17.32 -12.48
CA ILE A 104 -7.99 16.40 -12.87
C ILE A 104 -9.18 16.46 -11.91
N GLY A 105 -10.31 15.87 -12.31
CA GLY A 105 -11.48 15.77 -11.44
C GLY A 105 -11.28 14.79 -10.27
N ILE A 106 -12.03 14.98 -9.17
CA ILE A 106 -12.01 14.06 -8.01
C ILE A 106 -12.39 12.62 -8.40
N MET A 107 -13.31 12.45 -9.36
CA MET A 107 -13.70 11.13 -9.86
C MET A 107 -12.56 10.45 -10.62
N GLU A 108 -11.79 11.20 -11.41
CA GLU A 108 -10.62 10.67 -12.12
C GLU A 108 -9.50 10.32 -11.14
N ALA A 109 -9.25 11.19 -10.15
CA ALA A 109 -8.33 10.91 -9.05
C ALA A 109 -8.71 9.63 -8.30
N LEU A 110 -10.01 9.41 -8.03
CA LEU A 110 -10.50 8.18 -7.39
C LEU A 110 -10.28 6.95 -8.26
N ILE A 111 -10.51 7.05 -9.57
CA ILE A 111 -10.24 5.95 -10.50
C ILE A 111 -8.75 5.60 -10.53
N ILE A 112 -7.88 6.61 -10.58
CA ILE A 112 -6.42 6.41 -10.53
C ILE A 112 -6.02 5.76 -9.20
N ASP A 113 -6.51 6.26 -8.06
CA ASP A 113 -6.22 5.74 -6.73
C ASP A 113 -6.62 4.26 -6.61
N VAL A 114 -7.85 3.91 -6.99
CA VAL A 114 -8.34 2.52 -6.98
C VAL A 114 -7.56 1.63 -7.94
N ALA A 115 -7.25 2.12 -9.14
CA ALA A 115 -6.48 1.34 -10.12
C ALA A 115 -5.06 1.06 -9.63
N MET A 116 -4.40 2.06 -9.05
CA MET A 116 -3.07 1.91 -8.45
C MET A 116 -3.10 0.97 -7.24
N ALA A 117 -4.09 1.10 -6.36
CA ALA A 117 -4.27 0.22 -5.20
C ALA A 117 -4.47 -1.24 -5.63
N LEU A 118 -5.34 -1.49 -6.62
CA LEU A 118 -5.56 -2.84 -7.16
C LEU A 118 -4.32 -3.39 -7.85
N PHE A 119 -3.60 -2.56 -8.60
CA PHE A 119 -2.34 -2.94 -9.22
C PHE A 119 -1.31 -3.36 -8.16
N TYR A 120 -1.06 -2.53 -7.13
CA TYR A 120 -0.11 -2.84 -6.07
C TYR A 120 -0.54 -4.04 -5.23
N LEU A 121 -1.85 -4.23 -4.99
CA LEU A 121 -2.38 -5.42 -4.33
C LEU A 121 -2.03 -6.70 -5.10
N ALA A 122 -2.34 -6.73 -6.40
CA ALA A 122 -2.06 -7.87 -7.27
C ALA A 122 -0.55 -8.08 -7.44
N TYR A 123 0.19 -7.01 -7.67
CA TYR A 123 1.65 -7.02 -7.79
C TYR A 123 2.30 -7.58 -6.53
N ALA A 124 1.94 -7.06 -5.35
CA ALA A 124 2.54 -7.49 -4.11
C ALA A 124 2.25 -8.97 -3.82
N PHE A 125 1.04 -9.44 -4.13
CA PHE A 125 0.72 -10.86 -4.02
C PHE A 125 1.62 -11.72 -4.92
N VAL A 126 1.73 -11.38 -6.21
CA VAL A 126 2.52 -12.15 -7.17
C VAL A 126 4.01 -12.09 -6.84
N PHE A 127 4.53 -10.92 -6.50
CA PHE A 127 5.94 -10.74 -6.15
C PHE A 127 6.30 -11.53 -4.89
N ASN A 128 5.51 -11.41 -3.83
CA ASN A 128 5.75 -12.15 -2.58
C ASN A 128 5.70 -13.66 -2.83
N TRP A 129 4.73 -14.13 -3.61
CA TRP A 129 4.62 -15.53 -3.96
C TRP A 129 5.84 -16.03 -4.77
N ALA A 130 6.28 -15.27 -5.77
CA ALA A 130 7.46 -15.59 -6.56
C ALA A 130 8.75 -15.58 -5.71
N TRP A 131 8.90 -14.59 -4.83
CA TRP A 131 10.02 -14.49 -3.90
C TRP A 131 10.09 -15.68 -2.95
N ASP A 132 8.94 -16.10 -2.41
CA ASP A 132 8.84 -17.27 -1.54
C ASP A 132 9.23 -18.55 -2.27
N MET A 133 8.86 -18.72 -3.56
CA MET A 133 9.31 -19.87 -4.35
C MET A 133 10.83 -19.92 -4.54
N VAL A 134 11.47 -18.75 -4.67
CA VAL A 134 12.93 -18.65 -4.88
C VAL A 134 13.68 -18.86 -3.57
N THR A 135 13.13 -18.40 -2.45
CA THR A 135 13.86 -18.33 -1.16
C THR A 135 13.50 -19.43 -0.17
N LEU A 136 12.33 -20.06 -0.30
CA LEU A 136 11.94 -21.22 0.50
C LEU A 136 12.41 -22.51 -0.19
N PRO A 137 13.04 -23.45 0.55
CA PRO A 137 13.30 -24.77 0.00
C PRO A 137 11.99 -25.41 -0.42
N ARG A 138 11.91 -25.91 -1.66
CA ARG A 138 10.84 -26.83 -2.04
C ARG A 138 10.93 -28.01 -1.09
N THR A 139 10.05 -28.09 -0.10
CA THR A 139 9.96 -29.27 0.74
C THR A 139 9.55 -30.42 -0.17
N SER A 140 10.50 -31.29 -0.51
CA SER A 140 10.21 -32.58 -1.09
C SER A 140 9.25 -33.28 -0.14
N ARG A 141 7.99 -33.43 -0.55
CA ARG A 141 7.10 -34.40 0.09
C ARG A 141 7.58 -35.78 -0.33
N GLU A 142 8.55 -36.32 0.41
CA GLU A 142 8.79 -37.75 0.46
C GLU A 142 7.87 -38.34 1.55
N HIS A 143 6.69 -38.74 1.12
CA HIS A 143 5.97 -39.88 1.68
C HIS A 143 5.97 -40.88 0.52
N GLY A 144 6.73 -41.98 0.57
CA GLY A 144 6.67 -43.01 1.60
C GLY A 144 5.82 -44.13 1.03
#